data_AF-A0A1Y2API8-F1
#
_entry.id   AF-A0A1Y2API8-F1
#
_cell.length_a   1.000
_cell.length_b   1.000
_cell.length_c   1.000
_cell.angle_alpha   90.00
_cell.angle_beta   90.00
_cell.angle_gamma   90.00
#
_symmetry.space_group_name_H-M   'P 1'
#
loop_
_entity.id
_entity.type
_entity.pdbx_description
1 polymer ?
#
loop_
_entity_poly.entity_id
_entity_poly.type
_entity_poly.pdbx_seq_one_letter_code
_entity_poly.pdbx_strand_id
1 'polypeptide(L)'
;MFRLNKFWQQPLPNSDEEDEKKTTNNFYLNGGMILVELIENEPLSIITGCFEGIIRIYCPHGREFVPHDLQLEKKLDQPILNIGFSDFLKTNEKVLAILHPNELCYYSIIVTKGLDIHGIQFDIQKITSLTLTSKAITFFYDNFFNSEKAIICIQLFNGNIIFIDGEQVLFEKNLPNALLYYPIKYIPYNDTFLINTLSFQLMCLKFISISEDKQQKPKSKKNIASFKHNTLEPQVNLKNIFLIIHYVY
;
A
#
# COMPACT_ATOMS: atom_id res chain seq x y z
N MET A 1 1.11 23.38 27.82
CA MET A 1 0.62 23.56 26.44
C MET A 1 1.57 22.81 25.52
N PHE A 2 1.14 21.70 24.91
CA PHE A 2 1.95 21.00 23.92
C PHE A 2 1.89 21.77 22.61
N ARG A 3 3.06 22.14 22.06
CA ARG A 3 3.17 22.71 20.71
C ARG A 3 3.82 21.68 19.81
N LEU A 4 3.26 21.52 18.62
CA LEU A 4 3.88 20.70 17.59
C LEU A 4 5.24 21.33 17.23
N ASN A 5 6.33 20.63 17.53
CA ASN A 5 7.65 21.08 17.12
C ASN A 5 7.82 20.71 15.65
N LYS A 6 7.58 21.67 14.75
CA LYS A 6 7.70 21.44 13.31
C LYS A 6 9.15 21.15 12.97
N PHE A 7 9.43 19.90 12.62
CA PHE A 7 10.78 19.47 12.28
C PHE A 7 11.08 19.63 10.79
N TRP A 8 10.13 19.47 9.87
CA TRP A 8 10.37 19.71 8.45
C TRP A 8 9.02 19.97 7.79
N GLN A 9 8.96 20.91 6.86
CA GLN A 9 7.74 21.23 6.13
C GLN A 9 8.09 21.76 4.74
N GLN A 10 7.51 21.17 3.72
CA GLN A 10 7.48 21.74 2.38
C GLN A 10 6.06 22.26 2.11
N PRO A 11 5.88 23.56 1.78
CA PRO A 11 4.60 24.04 1.27
C PRO A 11 4.34 23.41 -0.11
N LEU A 12 3.08 23.06 -0.38
CA LEU A 12 2.68 22.64 -1.73
C LEU A 12 3.07 23.75 -2.71
N PRO A 13 3.56 23.42 -3.92
CA PRO A 13 3.96 24.43 -4.89
C PRO A 13 2.78 25.38 -5.14
N ASN A 14 2.95 26.65 -4.76
CA ASN A 14 2.00 27.71 -5.07
C ASN A 14 2.13 28.03 -6.57
N SER A 15 1.00 28.18 -7.25
CA SER A 15 0.97 28.80 -8.57
C SER A 15 1.17 30.30 -8.38
N ASP A 16 2.40 30.78 -8.47
CA ASP A 16 2.72 32.22 -8.47
C ASP A 16 2.35 32.88 -9.82
N GLU A 17 1.13 32.64 -10.31
CA GLU A 17 0.60 33.33 -11.49
C GLU A 17 -0.81 33.86 -11.18
N GLU A 18 -0.87 35.18 -10.94
CA GLU A 18 -2.08 35.99 -11.01
C GLU A 18 -2.60 36.03 -12.46
N ASP A 19 -3.16 34.94 -12.97
CA ASP A 19 -3.92 35.00 -14.21
C ASP A 19 -5.08 34.01 -14.22
N GLU A 20 -6.26 34.57 -14.48
CA GLU A 20 -7.55 33.91 -14.48
C GLU A 20 -7.60 32.74 -15.48
N LYS A 21 -8.10 31.59 -14.98
CA LYS A 21 -8.33 30.30 -15.65
C LYS A 21 -7.11 29.39 -15.75
N LYS A 22 -7.02 28.44 -14.81
CA LYS A 22 -6.99 26.99 -15.10
C LYS A 22 -7.03 26.21 -13.79
N THR A 23 -7.96 25.26 -13.74
CA THR A 23 -8.07 24.12 -12.80
C THR A 23 -7.05 24.12 -11.66
N THR A 24 -7.54 24.38 -10.45
CA THR A 24 -6.91 24.05 -9.17
C THR A 24 -6.31 22.64 -9.23
N ASN A 25 -5.03 22.53 -9.60
CA ASN A 25 -4.26 21.31 -9.39
C ASN A 25 -3.99 21.26 -7.90
N ASN A 26 -4.99 20.80 -7.15
CA ASN A 26 -4.83 20.53 -5.75
C ASN A 26 -3.83 19.37 -5.64
N PHE A 27 -2.56 19.70 -5.39
CA PHE A 27 -1.51 18.75 -5.01
C PHE A 27 -1.82 18.15 -3.62
N TYR A 28 -2.98 17.55 -3.46
CA TYR A 28 -3.26 16.75 -2.29
C TYR A 28 -2.40 15.49 -2.39
N LEU A 29 -1.70 15.14 -1.30
CA LEU A 29 -1.07 13.84 -1.08
C LEU A 29 -2.14 12.76 -0.98
N ASN A 30 -2.84 12.53 -2.08
CA ASN A 30 -3.96 11.60 -2.16
C ASN A 30 -3.55 10.21 -2.60
N GLY A 31 -2.33 10.07 -3.16
CA GLY A 31 -1.78 8.79 -3.60
C GLY A 31 -0.96 8.05 -2.54
N GLY A 32 -1.03 8.50 -1.28
CA GLY A 32 -0.30 7.93 -0.17
C GLY A 32 1.05 8.59 0.12
N MET A 33 1.51 8.37 1.35
CA MET A 33 2.81 8.80 1.86
C MET A 33 3.35 7.71 2.78
N ILE A 34 4.64 7.41 2.66
CA ILE A 34 5.33 6.44 3.52
C ILE A 34 6.69 6.98 3.95
N LEU A 35 7.13 6.55 5.14
CA LEU A 35 8.48 6.76 5.64
C LEU A 35 9.26 5.45 5.47
N VAL A 36 10.44 5.53 4.86
CA VAL A 36 11.22 4.36 4.49
C VAL A 36 12.71 4.59 4.67
N GLU A 37 13.42 3.57 5.15
CA GLU A 37 14.87 3.52 5.13
C GLU A 37 15.31 3.00 3.74
N LEU A 38 15.85 3.90 2.91
CA LEU A 38 16.33 3.56 1.56
C LEU A 38 17.83 3.23 1.52
N ILE A 39 18.57 3.74 2.49
CA ILE A 39 20.01 3.57 2.62
C ILE A 39 20.27 3.14 4.05
N GLU A 40 20.99 2.04 4.24
CA GLU A 40 21.29 1.51 5.57
C GLU A 40 22.01 2.54 6.44
N ASN A 41 21.48 2.75 7.66
CA ASN A 41 22.01 3.68 8.66
C ASN A 41 21.87 5.18 8.31
N GLU A 42 21.06 5.54 7.33
CA GLU A 42 20.68 6.92 7.01
C GLU A 42 19.29 7.26 7.57
N PRO A 43 18.93 8.55 7.73
CA PRO A 43 17.59 8.93 8.18
C PRO A 43 16.51 8.47 7.20
N LEU A 44 15.29 8.29 7.72
CA LEU A 44 14.14 7.89 6.93
C LEU A 44 13.86 8.91 5.81
N SER A 45 13.68 8.37 4.61
CA SER A 45 13.22 9.10 3.44
C SER A 45 11.70 9.11 3.38
N ILE A 46 11.12 10.17 2.83
CA ILE A 46 9.68 10.32 2.63
C ILE A 46 9.38 10.02 1.16
N ILE A 47 8.52 9.04 0.89
CA ILE A 47 8.00 8.80 -0.45
C ILE A 47 6.55 9.27 -0.51
N THR A 48 6.20 10.00 -1.56
CA THR A 48 4.85 10.52 -1.78
C THR A 48 4.36 10.24 -3.20
N GLY A 49 3.06 9.99 -3.34
CA GLY A 49 2.38 9.87 -4.62
C GLY A 49 1.15 10.77 -4.70
N CYS A 50 0.77 11.17 -5.92
CA CYS A 50 -0.45 11.93 -6.17
C CYS A 50 -1.28 11.39 -7.35
N PHE A 51 -2.52 11.86 -7.48
CA PHE A 51 -3.44 11.42 -8.52
C PHE A 51 -3.06 11.89 -9.93
N GLU A 52 -2.18 12.88 -10.04
CA GLU A 52 -1.55 13.21 -11.31
C GLU A 52 -0.55 12.14 -11.74
N GLY A 53 -0.20 11.16 -10.90
CA GLY A 53 0.81 10.16 -11.22
C GLY A 53 2.24 10.65 -11.00
N ILE A 54 2.44 11.70 -10.19
CA ILE A 54 3.79 12.17 -9.84
C ILE A 54 4.20 11.47 -8.55
N ILE A 55 5.36 10.82 -8.57
CA ILE A 55 6.02 10.26 -7.39
C ILE A 55 7.22 11.11 -7.01
N ARG A 56 7.41 11.30 -5.70
CA ARG A 56 8.55 12.03 -5.16
C ARG A 56 9.22 11.29 -4.02
N ILE A 57 10.54 11.40 -3.96
CA ILE A 57 11.36 10.93 -2.83
C ILE A 57 12.04 12.15 -2.21
N TYR A 58 11.83 12.33 -0.91
CA TYR A 58 12.50 13.34 -0.12
C TYR A 58 13.44 12.73 0.90
N CYS A 59 14.62 13.32 1.07
CA CYS A 59 15.54 13.01 2.16
C CYS A 59 15.72 14.31 2.97
N PRO A 60 14.97 14.50 4.06
CA PRO A 60 15.08 15.71 4.88
C PRO A 60 16.45 15.79 5.59
N HIS A 61 17.23 16.84 5.33
CA HIS A 61 18.55 17.02 5.97
C HIS A 61 18.50 17.93 7.21
N GLY A 62 17.44 18.73 7.36
CA GLY A 62 17.38 19.78 8.37
C GLY A 62 15.95 20.18 8.72
N ARG A 63 15.81 21.35 9.39
CA ARG A 63 14.53 21.78 9.93
C ARG A 63 13.56 22.40 8.92
N GLU A 64 14.11 22.84 7.81
CA GLU A 64 13.41 23.57 6.76
C GLU A 64 13.66 22.86 5.45
N PHE A 65 12.68 22.94 4.56
CA PHE A 65 12.83 22.41 3.22
C PHE A 65 13.92 23.16 2.47
N VAL A 66 14.89 22.42 1.94
CA VAL A 66 15.82 22.91 0.92
C VAL A 66 15.58 22.15 -0.38
N PRO A 67 15.83 22.74 -1.57
CA PRO A 67 15.66 22.04 -2.85
C PRO A 67 16.41 20.70 -2.93
N HIS A 68 17.55 20.59 -2.24
CA HIS A 68 18.32 19.35 -2.12
C HIS A 68 17.57 18.25 -1.34
N ASP A 69 16.53 18.55 -0.57
CA ASP A 69 15.72 17.52 0.08
C ASP A 69 14.90 16.73 -0.94
N LEU A 70 14.56 17.30 -2.11
CA LEU A 70 13.87 16.59 -3.19
C LEU A 70 14.89 15.83 -4.04
N GLN A 71 14.92 14.51 -3.88
CA GLN A 71 15.93 13.63 -4.48
C GLN A 71 15.46 12.98 -5.78
N LEU A 72 14.15 12.77 -5.92
CA LEU A 72 13.53 12.26 -7.14
C LEU A 72 12.16 12.90 -7.31
N GLU A 73 11.86 13.33 -8.53
CA GLU A 73 10.50 13.61 -9.00
C GLU A 73 10.33 12.92 -10.36
N LYS A 74 9.34 12.03 -10.48
CA LYS A 74 9.07 11.29 -11.72
C LYS A 74 7.58 11.26 -12.01
N LYS A 75 7.21 11.54 -13.26
CA LYS A 75 5.84 11.39 -13.76
C LYS A 75 5.66 9.98 -14.30
N LEU A 76 4.68 9.26 -13.76
CA LEU A 76 4.20 7.98 -14.24
C LEU A 76 2.98 8.18 -15.15
N ASP A 77 2.67 7.16 -15.95
CA ASP A 77 1.60 7.21 -16.95
C ASP A 77 0.19 7.18 -16.34
N GLN A 78 0.05 6.76 -15.08
CA GLN A 78 -1.23 6.56 -14.41
C GLN A 78 -1.31 7.25 -13.04
N PRO A 79 -2.52 7.63 -12.59
CA PRO A 79 -2.76 8.13 -11.23
C PRO A 79 -2.24 7.18 -10.16
N ILE A 80 -1.59 7.70 -9.10
CA ILE A 80 -1.15 6.90 -7.96
C ILE A 80 -2.23 6.95 -6.89
N LEU A 81 -2.85 5.81 -6.57
CA LEU A 81 -3.90 5.69 -5.56
C LEU A 81 -3.36 5.42 -4.16
N ASN A 82 -2.33 4.58 -4.06
CA ASN A 82 -1.62 4.31 -2.81
C ASN A 82 -0.21 3.79 -3.10
N ILE A 83 0.67 3.86 -2.10
CA ILE A 83 2.06 3.38 -2.15
C ILE A 83 2.41 2.54 -0.93
N GLY A 84 3.37 1.64 -1.08
CA GLY A 84 3.88 0.79 0.01
C GLY A 84 5.28 0.29 -0.29
N PHE A 85 6.06 -0.02 0.75
CA PHE A 85 7.44 -0.46 0.60
C PHE A 85 7.72 -1.65 1.51
N SER A 86 7.95 -2.82 0.92
CA SER A 86 8.24 -4.07 1.63
C SER A 86 8.82 -5.13 0.67
N ASP A 87 9.15 -6.28 1.22
CA ASP A 87 9.57 -7.52 0.57
C ASP A 87 8.43 -8.26 -0.17
N PHE A 88 7.65 -7.56 -1.00
CA PHE A 88 6.48 -8.12 -1.68
C PHE A 88 6.80 -9.22 -2.69
N LEU A 89 8.00 -9.20 -3.27
CA LEU A 89 8.41 -10.12 -4.32
C LEU A 89 9.27 -11.25 -3.76
N LYS A 90 9.53 -12.27 -4.58
CA LYS A 90 10.43 -13.37 -4.23
C LYS A 90 11.92 -12.96 -4.17
N THR A 91 12.21 -11.67 -4.34
CA THR A 91 13.50 -11.05 -4.03
C THR A 91 13.69 -10.98 -2.51
N ASN A 92 14.94 -10.95 -2.04
CA ASN A 92 15.25 -10.66 -0.63
C ASN A 92 15.36 -9.15 -0.37
N GLU A 93 15.00 -8.34 -1.37
CA GLU A 93 15.06 -6.88 -1.35
C GLU A 93 13.66 -6.30 -1.23
N LYS A 94 13.55 -5.19 -0.50
CA LYS A 94 12.33 -4.40 -0.42
C LYS A 94 12.10 -3.67 -1.75
N VAL A 95 10.86 -3.65 -2.19
CA VAL A 95 10.43 -3.00 -3.43
C VAL A 95 9.28 -2.04 -3.16
N LEU A 96 9.17 -1.03 -4.02
CA LEU A 96 8.09 -0.06 -3.97
C LEU A 96 6.88 -0.59 -4.74
N ALA A 97 5.77 -0.84 -4.03
CA ALA A 97 4.48 -1.12 -4.62
C ALA A 97 3.72 0.19 -4.85
N ILE A 98 3.26 0.41 -6.08
CA ILE A 98 2.44 1.54 -6.49
C ILE A 98 1.11 1.01 -7.01
N LEU A 99 0.02 1.42 -6.39
CA LEU A 99 -1.32 1.07 -6.81
C LEU A 99 -1.86 2.13 -7.77
N HIS A 100 -2.21 1.69 -8.97
CA HIS A 100 -2.95 2.46 -9.96
C HIS A 100 -4.40 1.99 -10.02
N PRO A 101 -5.31 2.70 -10.73
CA PRO A 101 -6.71 2.30 -10.81
C PRO A 101 -6.93 0.88 -11.33
N ASN A 102 -6.15 0.42 -12.31
CA ASN A 102 -6.36 -0.87 -12.96
C ASN A 102 -5.18 -1.85 -12.80
N GLU A 103 -4.10 -1.45 -12.14
CA GLU A 103 -2.91 -2.29 -11.97
C GLU A 103 -2.19 -2.02 -10.65
N LEU A 104 -1.54 -3.04 -10.11
CA LEU A 104 -0.53 -2.93 -9.07
C LEU A 104 0.85 -3.08 -9.72
N CYS A 105 1.72 -2.10 -9.54
CA CYS A 105 3.08 -2.11 -10.10
C CYS A 105 4.13 -2.21 -9.00
N TYR A 106 5.19 -2.98 -9.26
CA TYR A 106 6.35 -3.07 -8.38
C TYR A 106 7.56 -2.39 -9.04
N TYR A 107 8.26 -1.57 -8.26
CA TYR A 107 9.43 -0.82 -8.70
C TYR A 107 10.62 -1.10 -7.79
N SER A 108 11.80 -1.23 -8.40
CA SER A 108 13.08 -1.15 -7.68
C SER A 108 13.45 0.31 -7.52
N ILE A 109 14.00 0.67 -6.36
CA ILE A 109 14.60 1.99 -6.11
C ILE A 109 16.11 1.84 -6.32
N ILE A 110 16.63 2.56 -7.31
CA ILE A 110 18.05 2.55 -7.67
C ILE A 110 18.71 3.75 -6.99
N VAL A 111 19.72 3.47 -6.18
CA VAL A 111 20.51 4.48 -5.48
C VAL A 111 21.91 4.50 -6.08
N THR A 112 22.25 5.58 -6.77
CA THR A 112 23.57 5.78 -7.37
C THR A 112 24.34 6.81 -6.55
N LYS A 113 25.45 6.40 -5.92
CA LYS A 113 26.34 7.34 -5.21
C LYS A 113 27.21 8.05 -6.25
N GLY A 114 27.04 9.37 -6.39
CA GLY A 114 27.89 10.20 -7.24
C GLY A 114 29.34 10.27 -6.72
N LEU A 115 30.29 10.49 -7.63
CA LEU A 115 31.71 10.70 -7.30
C LEU A 115 32.05 12.17 -7.01
N ASP A 116 31.15 13.11 -7.31
CA ASP A 116 31.35 14.57 -7.19
C ASP A 116 30.17 15.27 -6.48
N ILE A 117 30.32 16.59 -6.29
CA ILE A 117 29.56 17.62 -5.54
C ILE A 117 28.01 17.48 -5.57
N HIS A 118 27.43 16.71 -6.49
CA HIS A 118 25.98 16.50 -6.68
C HIS A 118 25.39 15.24 -6.02
N GLY A 119 26.02 14.72 -4.97
CA GLY A 119 25.34 13.85 -4.00
C GLY A 119 24.84 12.50 -4.52
N ILE A 120 23.97 11.88 -3.73
CA ILE A 120 23.33 10.59 -4.01
C ILE A 120 22.18 10.84 -4.99
N GLN A 121 22.08 10.04 -6.06
CA GLN A 121 20.99 10.13 -7.03
C GLN A 121 20.04 8.94 -6.89
N PHE A 122 18.74 9.22 -6.89
CA PHE A 122 17.69 8.21 -6.86
C PHE A 122 17.01 8.09 -8.24
N ASP A 123 16.67 6.86 -8.63
CA ASP A 123 15.74 6.58 -9.73
C ASP A 123 14.85 5.38 -9.37
N ILE A 124 13.78 5.17 -10.12
CA ILE A 124 12.90 4.01 -9.97
C ILE A 124 12.74 3.28 -11.31
N GLN A 125 12.78 1.95 -11.25
CA GLN A 125 12.61 1.07 -12.40
C GLN A 125 11.48 0.07 -12.18
N LYS A 126 10.50 0.01 -13.10
CA LYS A 126 9.40 -0.96 -13.04
C LYS A 126 9.95 -2.37 -13.21
N ILE A 127 9.64 -3.25 -12.27
CA ILE A 127 10.03 -4.67 -12.27
C ILE A 127 8.94 -5.48 -12.96
N THR A 128 7.73 -5.42 -12.43
CA THR A 128 6.57 -6.18 -12.89
C THR A 128 5.27 -5.46 -12.54
N SER A 129 4.15 -5.91 -13.08
CA SER A 129 2.82 -5.40 -12.78
C SER A 129 1.76 -6.48 -12.86
N LEU A 130 0.76 -6.36 -11.99
CA LEU A 130 -0.41 -7.21 -11.94
C LEU A 130 -1.64 -6.39 -12.33
N THR A 131 -2.33 -6.80 -13.39
CA THR A 131 -3.60 -6.20 -13.81
C THR A 131 -4.72 -6.63 -12.87
N LEU A 132 -5.59 -5.68 -12.51
CA LEU A 132 -6.72 -5.91 -11.61
C LEU A 132 -8.00 -6.19 -12.40
N THR A 133 -8.88 -7.02 -11.84
CA THR A 133 -10.18 -7.40 -12.43
C THR A 133 -11.20 -6.25 -12.38
N SER A 134 -11.06 -5.37 -11.40
CA SER A 134 -11.90 -4.19 -11.19
C SER A 134 -11.03 -3.03 -10.71
N LYS A 135 -11.58 -1.82 -10.73
CA LYS A 135 -10.86 -0.63 -10.26
C LYS A 135 -10.51 -0.77 -8.79
N ALA A 136 -9.28 -0.42 -8.42
CA ALA A 136 -8.86 -0.36 -7.03
C ALA A 136 -9.27 0.96 -6.36
N ILE A 137 -9.49 0.90 -5.06
CA ILE A 137 -9.70 2.07 -4.19
C ILE A 137 -8.41 2.38 -3.43
N THR A 138 -7.90 1.38 -2.71
CA THR A 138 -6.68 1.46 -1.91
C THR A 138 -6.16 0.06 -1.60
N PHE A 139 -4.94 -0.03 -1.07
CA PHE A 139 -4.41 -1.27 -0.51
C PHE A 139 -3.80 -1.05 0.86
N PHE A 140 -3.66 -2.16 1.58
CA PHE A 140 -2.93 -2.28 2.83
C PHE A 140 -2.06 -3.53 2.74
N TYR A 141 -0.97 -3.56 3.49
CA TYR A 141 -0.06 -4.69 3.47
C TYR A 141 0.46 -4.97 4.87
N ASP A 142 0.71 -6.25 5.12
CA ASP A 142 1.29 -6.76 6.36
C ASP A 142 1.72 -8.21 6.09
N ASN A 143 2.33 -8.83 7.09
CA ASN A 143 2.63 -10.25 7.13
C ASN A 143 1.33 -11.04 7.46
N PHE A 144 0.31 -10.92 6.59
CA PHE A 144 -0.98 -11.58 6.75
C PHE A 144 -0.79 -13.09 6.84
N PHE A 145 -1.66 -13.77 7.62
CA PHE A 145 -1.64 -15.22 7.75
C PHE A 145 -0.32 -15.77 8.32
N ASN A 146 0.41 -14.94 9.07
CA ASN A 146 1.76 -15.21 9.56
C ASN A 146 2.75 -15.58 8.43
N SER A 147 2.58 -14.97 7.26
CA SER A 147 3.53 -15.08 6.15
C SER A 147 4.88 -14.46 6.52
N GLU A 148 5.98 -15.04 6.04
CA GLU A 148 7.31 -14.45 6.17
C GLU A 148 7.43 -13.14 5.39
N LYS A 149 6.75 -13.05 4.25
CA LYS A 149 6.76 -11.88 3.35
C LYS A 149 5.47 -11.08 3.46
N ALA A 150 5.57 -9.78 3.19
CA ALA A 150 4.40 -8.92 3.15
C ALA A 150 3.45 -9.31 2.01
N ILE A 151 2.18 -9.50 2.36
CA ILE A 151 1.08 -9.75 1.43
C ILE A 151 0.30 -8.45 1.27
N ILE A 152 -0.16 -8.17 0.06
CA ILE A 152 -0.97 -6.99 -0.24
C ILE A 152 -2.45 -7.39 -0.25
N CYS A 153 -3.28 -6.58 0.40
CA CYS A 153 -4.73 -6.67 0.31
C CYS A 153 -5.27 -5.39 -0.34
N ILE A 154 -5.97 -5.53 -1.46
CA ILE A 154 -6.55 -4.42 -2.21
C ILE A 154 -8.06 -4.43 -2.04
N GLN A 155 -8.63 -3.27 -1.73
CA GLN A 155 -10.07 -3.07 -1.81
C GLN A 155 -10.46 -2.55 -3.20
N LEU A 156 -11.38 -3.26 -3.84
CA LEU A 156 -11.88 -2.97 -5.17
C LEU A 156 -13.21 -2.20 -5.12
N PHE A 157 -13.51 -1.46 -6.18
CA PHE A 157 -14.75 -0.68 -6.33
C PHE A 157 -16.02 -1.54 -6.40
N ASN A 158 -15.91 -2.80 -6.78
CA ASN A 158 -17.04 -3.75 -6.76
C ASN A 158 -17.36 -4.26 -5.34
N GLY A 159 -16.64 -3.79 -4.32
CA GLY A 159 -16.82 -4.18 -2.93
C GLY A 159 -16.08 -5.46 -2.52
N ASN A 160 -15.29 -6.04 -3.43
CA ASN A 160 -14.45 -7.18 -3.13
C ASN A 160 -13.11 -6.73 -2.54
N ILE A 161 -12.51 -7.62 -1.74
CA ILE A 161 -11.12 -7.55 -1.34
C ILE A 161 -10.35 -8.67 -2.01
N ILE A 162 -9.16 -8.35 -2.52
CA ILE A 162 -8.25 -9.33 -3.12
C ILE A 162 -6.95 -9.37 -2.33
N PHE A 163 -6.43 -10.57 -2.09
CA PHE A 163 -5.12 -10.78 -1.48
C PHE A 163 -4.12 -11.19 -2.55
N ILE A 164 -2.95 -10.57 -2.56
CA ILE A 164 -1.90 -10.74 -3.56
C ILE A 164 -0.58 -11.05 -2.86
N ASP A 165 0.02 -12.17 -3.24
CA ASP A 165 1.37 -12.59 -2.83
C ASP A 165 2.29 -12.50 -4.06
N GLY A 166 3.17 -11.50 -4.06
CA GLY A 166 3.99 -11.11 -5.21
C GLY A 166 3.16 -10.85 -6.46
N GLU A 167 3.25 -11.74 -7.44
CA GLU A 167 2.57 -11.60 -8.74
C GLU A 167 1.28 -12.43 -8.84
N GLN A 168 0.86 -13.07 -7.74
CA GLN A 168 -0.25 -14.01 -7.73
C GLN A 168 -1.38 -13.54 -6.83
N VAL A 169 -2.58 -13.48 -7.38
CA VAL A 169 -3.81 -13.30 -6.58
C VAL A 169 -4.04 -14.61 -5.82
N LEU A 170 -3.97 -14.55 -4.49
CA LEU A 170 -4.24 -15.68 -3.61
C LEU A 170 -5.73 -16.04 -3.62
N PHE A 171 -6.58 -15.06 -3.36
CA PHE A 171 -8.03 -15.21 -3.39
C PHE A 171 -8.73 -13.85 -3.41
N GLU A 172 -10.00 -13.86 -3.83
CA GLU A 172 -10.91 -12.73 -3.83
C GLU A 172 -12.09 -13.06 -2.92
N LYS A 173 -12.48 -12.10 -2.06
CA LYS A 173 -13.63 -12.24 -1.18
C LYS A 173 -14.55 -11.04 -1.34
N ASN A 174 -15.83 -11.32 -1.58
CA ASN A 174 -16.87 -10.31 -1.49
C ASN A 174 -17.13 -9.96 -0.02
N LEU A 175 -17.03 -8.66 0.30
CA LEU A 175 -17.45 -8.16 1.60
C LEU A 175 -18.97 -7.94 1.57
N PRO A 176 -19.73 -8.42 2.57
CA PRO A 176 -21.17 -8.27 2.56
C PRO A 176 -21.55 -6.78 2.67
N ASN A 177 -22.54 -6.37 1.88
CA ASN A 177 -23.07 -5.00 1.81
C ASN A 177 -22.05 -3.92 1.41
N ALA A 178 -20.99 -4.30 0.68
CA ALA A 178 -19.96 -3.40 0.20
C ALA A 178 -20.47 -2.40 -0.86
N LEU A 179 -20.82 -1.19 -0.41
CA LEU A 179 -21.18 -0.08 -1.30
C LEU A 179 -20.04 0.93 -1.50
N LEU A 180 -19.12 1.04 -0.53
CA LEU A 180 -17.99 2.01 -0.54
C LEU A 180 -16.77 1.42 0.18
N TYR A 181 -15.70 2.23 0.28
CA TYR A 181 -14.49 1.96 1.06
C TYR A 181 -14.79 1.52 2.50
N TYR A 182 -14.02 0.56 3.00
CA TYR A 182 -14.06 0.11 4.38
C TYR A 182 -12.68 0.28 5.02
N PRO A 183 -12.58 0.96 6.18
CA PRO A 183 -11.37 0.89 6.99
C PRO A 183 -11.15 -0.56 7.43
N ILE A 184 -10.01 -1.12 7.03
CA ILE A 184 -9.60 -2.50 7.36
C ILE A 184 -8.30 -2.43 8.16
N LYS A 185 -8.25 -3.14 9.28
CA LYS A 185 -7.04 -3.31 10.09
C LYS A 185 -6.80 -4.78 10.35
N TYR A 186 -5.57 -5.23 10.12
CA TYR A 186 -5.13 -6.56 10.47
C TYR A 186 -4.58 -6.59 11.91
N ILE A 187 -4.90 -7.65 12.64
CA ILE A 187 -4.38 -7.97 13.97
C ILE A 187 -3.53 -9.23 13.85
N PRO A 188 -2.18 -9.11 13.85
CA PRO A 188 -1.28 -10.25 13.70
C PRO A 188 -1.46 -11.31 14.80
N TYR A 189 -1.67 -10.87 16.05
CA TYR A 189 -1.79 -11.76 17.21
C TYR A 189 -2.85 -12.86 17.04
N ASN A 190 -3.97 -12.55 16.37
CA ASN A 190 -5.11 -13.46 16.22
C ASN A 190 -5.42 -13.80 14.75
N ASP A 191 -4.55 -13.41 13.81
CA ASP A 191 -4.74 -13.55 12.36
C ASP A 191 -6.16 -13.14 11.91
N THR A 192 -6.53 -11.91 12.26
CA THR A 192 -7.90 -11.43 12.15
C THR A 192 -7.94 -10.05 11.52
N PHE A 193 -8.90 -9.83 10.64
CA PHE A 193 -9.20 -8.54 10.04
C PHE A 193 -10.38 -7.89 10.77
N LEU A 194 -10.17 -6.68 11.26
CA LEU A 194 -11.23 -5.80 11.71
C LEU A 194 -11.65 -4.89 10.56
N ILE A 195 -12.93 -4.92 10.24
CA ILE A 195 -13.52 -4.13 9.17
C ILE A 195 -14.66 -3.32 9.77
N ASN A 196 -14.60 -2.00 9.62
CA ASN A 196 -15.72 -1.15 9.99
C ASN A 196 -16.65 -0.98 8.78
N THR A 197 -17.87 -1.50 8.87
CA THR A 197 -18.84 -1.44 7.78
C THR A 197 -19.58 -0.09 7.75
N LEU A 198 -20.27 0.20 6.64
CA LEU A 198 -21.08 1.40 6.47
C LEU A 198 -22.33 1.41 7.35
N SER A 199 -22.73 0.23 7.86
CA SER A 199 -23.78 0.10 8.86
C SER A 199 -23.29 0.39 10.29
N PHE A 200 -22.06 0.93 10.44
CA PHE A 200 -21.39 1.15 11.72
C PHE A 200 -21.32 -0.12 12.58
N GLN A 201 -21.11 -1.26 11.90
CA GLN A 201 -20.90 -2.55 12.55
C GLN A 201 -19.44 -2.94 12.42
N LEU A 202 -18.87 -3.40 13.53
CA LEU A 202 -17.52 -3.93 13.52
C LEU A 202 -17.59 -5.41 13.13
N MET A 203 -17.03 -5.71 11.97
CA MET A 203 -16.92 -7.06 11.44
C MET A 203 -15.52 -7.59 11.72
N CYS A 204 -15.49 -8.78 12.31
CA CYS A 204 -14.27 -9.52 12.62
C CYS A 204 -14.18 -10.71 11.66
N LEU A 205 -13.32 -10.63 10.67
CA LEU A 205 -13.07 -11.71 9.72
C LEU A 205 -11.82 -12.48 10.12
N LYS A 206 -11.98 -13.76 10.43
CA LYS A 206 -10.86 -14.64 10.65
C LYS A 206 -10.62 -15.46 9.39
N PHE A 207 -9.36 -15.68 9.10
CA PHE A 207 -8.96 -16.59 8.07
C PHE A 207 -9.07 -18.03 8.56
N ILE A 208 -9.79 -18.87 7.81
CA ILE A 208 -9.83 -20.31 8.06
C ILE A 208 -9.34 -20.97 6.77
N SER A 209 -8.17 -21.60 6.84
CA SER A 209 -7.72 -22.49 5.78
C SER A 209 -8.62 -23.73 5.82
N ILE A 210 -9.55 -23.85 4.87
CA ILE A 210 -10.29 -25.10 4.70
C ILE A 210 -9.31 -26.10 4.11
N SER A 211 -8.76 -26.96 4.98
CA SER A 211 -8.08 -28.17 4.54
C SER A 211 -9.15 -29.14 4.04
N GLU A 212 -9.10 -29.51 2.77
CA GLU A 212 -10.00 -30.53 2.20
C GLU A 212 -10.02 -31.78 3.09
N ASP A 213 -11.22 -32.18 3.53
CA ASP A 213 -11.48 -33.49 4.11
C ASP A 213 -11.08 -34.57 3.10
N LYS A 214 -9.94 -35.22 3.35
CA LYS A 214 -9.45 -36.35 2.55
C LYS A 214 -10.33 -37.58 2.81
N GLN A 215 -11.37 -37.78 2.02
CA GLN A 215 -11.92 -39.11 1.77
C GLN A 215 -11.26 -39.76 0.54
N GLN A 216 -10.21 -40.55 0.83
CA GLN A 216 -9.76 -41.80 0.18
C GLN A 216 -9.43 -41.87 -1.35
N LYS A 217 -8.10 -41.77 -1.63
CA LYS A 217 -7.17 -42.29 -2.69
C LYS A 217 -7.63 -43.35 -3.76
N PRO A 218 -6.87 -43.63 -4.88
CA PRO A 218 -5.40 -43.44 -5.08
C PRO A 218 -4.83 -42.95 -6.46
N LYS A 219 -3.63 -42.32 -6.35
CA LYS A 219 -2.42 -42.33 -7.22
C LYS A 219 -2.44 -41.65 -8.62
N SER A 220 -1.87 -40.44 -8.71
CA SER A 220 -0.51 -40.17 -9.23
C SER A 220 -0.33 -38.71 -9.69
N LYS A 221 0.87 -38.17 -9.44
CA LYS A 221 1.51 -36.92 -9.95
C LYS A 221 1.67 -35.76 -8.94
N LYS A 222 2.94 -35.64 -8.52
CA LYS A 222 3.77 -34.48 -8.15
C LYS A 222 3.07 -33.29 -7.48
N ASN A 223 3.52 -33.06 -6.23
CA ASN A 223 3.22 -31.95 -5.35
C ASN A 223 3.44 -30.59 -6.02
N ILE A 224 2.33 -29.90 -6.27
CA ILE A 224 2.23 -28.44 -6.17
C ILE A 224 1.14 -28.26 -5.12
N ALA A 225 1.49 -27.77 -3.93
CA ALA A 225 0.51 -27.42 -2.92
C ALA A 225 -0.33 -26.27 -3.48
N SER A 226 -1.47 -26.61 -4.09
CA SER A 226 -2.39 -25.64 -4.64
C SER A 226 -3.18 -25.03 -3.49
N PHE A 227 -2.86 -23.78 -3.13
CA PHE A 227 -3.65 -22.94 -2.24
C PHE A 227 -5.02 -22.68 -2.89
N LYS A 228 -5.97 -23.60 -2.74
CA LYS A 228 -7.20 -23.59 -3.57
C LYS A 228 -8.50 -23.25 -2.85
N HIS A 229 -8.61 -23.30 -1.53
CA HIS A 229 -9.82 -22.84 -0.86
C HIS A 229 -9.53 -22.24 0.51
N ASN A 230 -9.32 -20.93 0.51
CA ASN A 230 -9.21 -20.13 1.71
C ASN A 230 -10.46 -19.26 1.83
N THR A 231 -11.19 -19.37 2.94
CA THR A 231 -12.42 -18.62 3.18
C THR A 231 -12.26 -17.74 4.39
N LEU A 232 -12.53 -16.45 4.21
CA LEU A 232 -12.77 -15.54 5.33
C LEU A 232 -14.18 -15.80 5.87
N GLU A 233 -14.26 -16.11 7.16
CA GLU A 233 -15.53 -16.30 7.87
C GLU A 233 -15.72 -15.23 8.95
N PRO A 234 -16.93 -14.63 9.05
CA PRO A 234 -17.23 -13.67 10.10
C PRO A 234 -17.37 -14.39 11.44
N GLN A 235 -16.51 -14.04 12.40
CA GLN A 235 -16.52 -14.66 13.73
C GLN A 235 -17.49 -13.94 14.67
N VAL A 236 -17.56 -12.62 14.61
CA VAL A 236 -18.44 -11.81 15.44
C VAL A 236 -18.87 -10.57 14.67
N ASN A 237 -20.17 -10.29 14.69
CA ASN A 237 -20.72 -9.03 14.21
C ASN A 237 -21.14 -8.21 15.44
N LEU A 238 -20.23 -7.36 15.93
CA LEU A 238 -20.51 -6.55 17.10
C LEU A 238 -21.36 -5.37 16.66
N LYS A 239 -22.61 -5.35 17.11
CA LYS A 239 -23.52 -4.21 16.92
C LYS A 239 -23.13 -3.11 17.92
N ASN A 240 -22.99 -1.88 17.42
CA ASN A 240 -22.79 -0.66 18.20
C ASN A 240 -21.40 -0.48 18.86
N ILE A 241 -20.32 -0.70 18.12
CA ILE A 241 -18.97 -0.30 18.56
C ILE A 241 -18.43 0.78 17.62
N PHE A 242 -18.32 2.00 18.14
CA PHE A 242 -17.56 3.06 17.50
C PHE A 242 -16.07 2.81 17.74
N LEU A 243 -15.44 1.99 16.90
CA LEU A 243 -13.98 1.93 16.88
C LEU A 243 -13.48 2.98 15.89
N ILE A 244 -12.86 4.03 16.39
CA ILE A 244 -12.02 4.90 15.56
C ILE A 244 -10.75 4.10 15.30
N ILE A 245 -10.69 3.43 14.15
CA ILE A 245 -9.42 2.88 13.65
C ILE A 245 -8.59 4.10 13.26
N HIS A 246 -7.81 4.61 14.21
CA HIS A 246 -6.85 5.67 13.94
C HIS A 246 -5.81 5.13 12.96
N TYR A 247 -5.65 5.82 11.83
CA TYR A 247 -4.44 5.75 11.03
C TYR A 247 -3.33 6.37 11.87
N VAL A 248 -2.60 5.52 12.60
CA VAL A 248 -1.28 5.88 13.10
C VAL A 248 -0.32 5.47 11.99
N TYR A 249 0.09 6.46 11.20
CA TYR A 249 1.23 6.37 10.29
C TYR A 249 2.52 6.34 11.09
#